data_AF-A0A813DME2-F1
#
_entry.id   AF-A0A813DME2-F1
#
_cell.length_a   1.000
_cell.length_b   1.000
_cell.length_c   1.000
_cell.angle_alpha   90.00
_cell.angle_beta   90.00
_cell.angle_gamma   90.00
#
_symmetry.space_group_name_H-M   'P 1'
#
loop_
_entity.id
_entity.type
_entity.pdbx_description
1 polymer ?
#
loop_
_entity_poly.entity_id
_entity_poly.type
_entity_poly.pdbx_seq_one_letter_code
_entity_poly.pdbx_strand_id
1 'polypeptide(L)'
;EDQDDLVDDFTCQFCKREDPSFTPAALDVHYWRECPMLSACTLCEQVIEISRMHSHLVEECEAGEQAAALARRLRPGQCPLCNAGLSSGQSADDRSWHEHLLVMGCPANVRRNAVGVRATAGR
;
A
#
# COMPACT_ATOMS: atom_id res chain seq x y z
N GLU A 1 -17.62 19.25 25.47
CA GLU A 1 -18.30 19.17 24.15
C GLU A 1 -17.43 18.27 23.32
N ASP A 2 -17.50 16.99 23.65
CA ASP A 2 -16.55 15.97 23.24
C ASP A 2 -17.29 15.16 22.20
N GLN A 3 -17.26 15.63 20.96
CA GLN A 3 -17.79 14.86 19.83
C GLN A 3 -16.67 13.91 19.45
N ASP A 4 -16.79 12.68 19.96
CA ASP A 4 -15.97 11.54 19.62
C ASP A 4 -15.66 11.54 18.13
N ASP A 5 -14.38 11.68 17.78
CA ASP A 5 -13.83 11.40 16.46
C ASP A 5 -14.10 9.92 16.15
N LEU A 6 -15.32 9.63 15.68
CA LEU A 6 -15.72 8.34 15.13
C LEU A 6 -14.83 8.10 13.90
N VAL A 7 -13.61 7.62 14.12
CA VAL A 7 -12.89 6.83 13.14
C VAL A 7 -13.90 5.79 12.68
N ASP A 8 -14.25 5.83 11.41
CA ASP A 8 -15.22 4.90 10.85
C ASP A 8 -14.62 3.49 11.03
N ASP A 9 -15.03 2.80 12.10
CA ASP A 9 -14.44 1.52 12.58
C ASP A 9 -14.43 0.45 11.47
N PHE A 10 -15.18 0.70 10.39
CA PHE A 10 -15.40 -0.17 9.25
C PHE A 10 -14.57 0.21 8.00
N THR A 11 -13.63 1.15 8.10
CA THR A 11 -12.89 1.67 6.94
C THR A 11 -11.38 1.48 7.03
N CYS A 12 -10.78 0.84 6.03
CA CYS A 12 -9.32 0.75 5.92
C CYS A 12 -8.71 2.10 5.56
N GLN A 13 -7.81 2.61 6.41
CA GLN A 13 -7.20 3.93 6.20
C GLN A 13 -6.31 4.05 4.96
N PHE A 14 -5.79 2.93 4.43
CA PHE A 14 -4.85 2.93 3.30
C PHE A 14 -5.56 2.80 1.95
N CYS A 15 -6.37 1.74 1.77
CA CYS A 15 -7.06 1.48 0.50
C CYS A 15 -8.48 2.04 0.46
N LYS A 16 -8.98 2.61 1.57
CA LYS A 16 -10.34 3.17 1.72
C LYS A 16 -11.46 2.17 1.45
N ARG A 17 -11.19 0.86 1.55
CA ARG A 17 -12.24 -0.16 1.55
C ARG A 17 -13.08 0.00 2.80
N GLU A 18 -14.38 0.11 2.61
CA GLU A 18 -15.40 0.04 3.65
C GLU A 18 -15.94 -1.39 3.72
N ASP A 19 -15.99 -1.96 4.91
CA ASP A 19 -16.54 -3.29 5.14
C ASP A 19 -17.12 -3.36 6.57
N PRO A 20 -18.44 -3.58 6.73
CA PRO A 20 -19.06 -3.68 8.06
C PRO A 20 -18.48 -4.81 8.95
N SER A 21 -17.73 -5.75 8.36
CA SER A 21 -17.02 -6.79 9.11
C SER A 21 -15.66 -6.36 9.64
N PHE A 22 -15.16 -5.17 9.25
CA PHE A 22 -13.94 -4.60 9.81
C PHE A 22 -14.15 -4.28 11.29
N THR A 23 -13.59 -5.16 12.11
CA THR A 23 -13.23 -4.93 13.50
C THR A 23 -11.73 -4.64 13.57
N PRO A 24 -11.18 -4.14 14.69
CA PRO A 24 -9.73 -3.95 14.82
C PRO A 24 -8.91 -5.19 14.45
N ALA A 25 -9.36 -6.38 14.89
CA ALA A 25 -8.70 -7.65 14.55
C ALA A 25 -8.83 -8.03 13.06
N ALA A 26 -9.97 -7.73 12.43
CA ALA A 26 -10.15 -7.96 10.99
C ALA A 26 -9.32 -6.97 10.15
N LEU A 27 -9.15 -5.73 10.63
CA LEU A 27 -8.26 -4.74 10.03
C LEU A 27 -6.80 -5.16 10.12
N ASP A 28 -6.35 -5.76 11.23
CA ASP A 28 -4.99 -6.30 11.32
C ASP A 28 -4.74 -7.38 10.25
N VAL A 29 -5.70 -8.30 10.06
CA VAL A 29 -5.62 -9.31 8.99
C VAL A 29 -5.62 -8.64 7.62
N HIS A 30 -6.47 -7.63 7.41
CA HIS A 30 -6.52 -6.87 6.18
C HIS A 30 -5.16 -6.21 5.90
N TYR A 31 -4.60 -5.48 6.84
CA TYR A 31 -3.31 -4.80 6.69
C TYR A 31 -2.20 -5.80 6.38
N TRP A 32 -2.18 -6.91 7.10
CA TRP A 32 -1.13 -7.89 6.95
C TRP A 32 -1.22 -8.68 5.63
N ARG A 33 -2.40 -9.07 5.17
CA ARG A 33 -2.54 -10.07 4.09
C ARG A 33 -3.28 -9.58 2.84
N GLU A 34 -4.12 -8.56 2.95
CA GLU A 34 -5.13 -8.27 1.92
C GLU A 34 -5.04 -6.86 1.36
N CYS A 35 -4.55 -5.89 2.12
CA CYS A 35 -4.57 -4.49 1.72
C CYS A 35 -3.69 -4.30 0.47
N PRO A 36 -4.27 -3.88 -0.68
CA PRO A 36 -3.53 -3.71 -1.93
C PRO A 36 -2.56 -2.52 -1.89
N MET A 37 -2.66 -1.64 -0.89
CA MET A 37 -1.76 -0.51 -0.69
C MET A 37 -0.54 -0.87 0.17
N LEU A 38 -0.54 -2.05 0.81
CA LEU A 38 0.52 -2.49 1.72
C LEU A 38 1.24 -3.72 1.17
N SER A 39 2.52 -3.85 1.51
CA SER A 39 3.33 -5.03 1.23
C SER A 39 4.29 -5.29 2.39
N ALA A 40 4.63 -6.56 2.63
CA ALA A 40 5.76 -6.88 3.48
C ALA A 40 7.07 -6.53 2.76
N CYS A 41 8.03 -5.97 3.50
CA CYS A 41 9.41 -5.84 3.04
C CYS A 41 10.02 -7.23 2.88
N THR A 42 10.71 -7.49 1.76
CA THR A 42 11.33 -8.82 1.51
C THR A 42 12.59 -9.08 2.33
N LEU A 43 13.07 -8.07 3.07
CA LEU A 43 14.27 -8.17 3.91
C LEU A 43 13.95 -8.25 5.40
N CYS A 44 13.02 -7.43 5.89
CA CYS A 44 12.67 -7.39 7.33
C CYS A 44 11.22 -7.80 7.64
N GLU A 45 10.43 -8.17 6.63
CA GLU A 45 9.04 -8.64 6.75
C GLU A 45 8.03 -7.63 7.32
N GLN A 46 8.47 -6.42 7.69
CA GLN A 46 7.60 -5.33 8.13
C GLN A 46 6.57 -5.00 7.04
N VAL A 47 5.31 -4.92 7.43
CA VAL A 47 4.21 -4.47 6.56
C VAL A 47 4.27 -2.95 6.46
N ILE A 48 4.47 -2.45 5.24
CA ILE A 48 4.59 -1.02 4.97
C ILE A 48 3.75 -0.62 3.76
N GLU A 49 3.52 0.69 3.61
CA GLU A 49 2.94 1.25 2.39
C GLU A 49 3.87 1.01 1.19
N ILE A 50 3.32 0.51 0.09
CA ILE A 50 4.09 0.23 -1.13
C ILE A 50 4.76 1.52 -1.66
N SER A 51 4.09 2.66 -1.51
CA SER A 51 4.60 3.98 -1.90
C SER A 51 5.83 4.42 -1.12
N ARG A 52 5.99 3.91 0.11
CA ARG A 52 7.08 4.24 1.04
C ARG A 52 8.19 3.20 1.09
N MET A 53 8.16 2.18 0.22
CA MET A 53 9.18 1.12 0.19
C MET A 53 10.60 1.69 0.01
N HIS A 54 10.79 2.68 -0.87
CA HIS A 54 12.10 3.29 -1.04
C HIS A 54 12.60 3.98 0.23
N SER A 55 11.79 4.85 0.86
CA SER A 55 12.18 5.55 2.08
C SER A 55 12.41 4.57 3.23
N HIS A 56 11.57 3.55 3.39
CA HIS A 56 11.79 2.47 4.35
C HIS A 56 13.17 1.82 4.16
N LEU A 57 13.54 1.42 2.94
CA LEU A 57 14.83 0.79 2.66
C LEU A 57 16.04 1.69 2.96
N VAL A 58 15.87 3.02 2.89
CA VAL A 58 16.95 4.00 3.12
C VAL A 58 17.06 4.37 4.60
N GLU A 59 15.94 4.54 5.30
CA GLU A 59 15.87 5.26 6.57
C GLU A 59 15.49 4.35 7.76
N GLU A 60 14.78 3.25 7.50
CA GLU A 60 14.09 2.48 8.55
C GLU A 60 14.46 0.99 8.57
N CYS A 61 14.87 0.42 7.43
CA CYS A 61 15.03 -1.03 7.30
C CYS A 61 16.25 -1.55 8.06
N GLU A 62 16.03 -2.54 8.91
CA GLU A 62 17.06 -3.13 9.78
C GLU A 62 18.06 -4.04 9.04
N ALA A 63 17.83 -4.32 7.75
CA ALA A 63 18.69 -5.22 6.95
C ALA A 63 20.00 -4.58 6.45
N GLY A 64 20.30 -3.35 6.87
CA GLY A 64 21.59 -2.68 6.65
C GLY A 64 22.01 -2.61 5.18
N GLU A 65 23.19 -3.15 4.85
CA GLU A 65 23.76 -3.07 3.49
C GLU A 65 22.85 -3.67 2.41
N GLN A 66 22.07 -4.70 2.74
CA GLN A 66 21.12 -5.30 1.79
C GLN A 66 20.00 -4.33 1.44
N ALA A 67 19.46 -3.61 2.43
CA ALA A 67 18.45 -2.60 2.22
C ALA A 67 19.01 -1.43 1.38
N ALA A 68 20.20 -0.95 1.74
CA ALA A 68 20.90 0.08 0.98
C ALA A 68 21.17 -0.33 -0.48
N ALA A 69 21.50 -1.60 -0.72
CA ALA A 69 21.71 -2.13 -2.07
C ALA A 69 20.42 -2.18 -2.91
N LEU A 70 19.28 -2.56 -2.30
CA LEU A 70 17.98 -2.52 -2.97
C LEU A 70 17.50 -1.08 -3.22
N ALA A 71 17.65 -0.19 -2.23
CA ALA A 71 17.31 1.23 -2.37
C ALA A 71 18.06 1.88 -3.55
N ARG A 72 19.33 1.56 -3.77
CA ARG A 72 20.11 2.05 -4.92
C ARG A 72 19.54 1.61 -6.28
N ARG A 73 18.74 0.54 -6.34
CA ARG A 73 18.13 0.01 -7.57
C ARG A 73 16.71 0.53 -7.79
N LEU A 74 16.00 0.85 -6.71
CA LEU A 74 14.63 1.34 -6.74
C LEU A 74 14.62 2.86 -6.74
N ARG A 75 14.11 3.52 -7.78
CA ARG A 75 14.03 4.99 -7.77
C ARG A 75 12.87 5.49 -6.90
N PRO A 76 12.96 6.69 -6.31
CA PRO A 76 11.79 7.35 -5.71
C PRO A 76 10.64 7.44 -6.72
N GLY A 77 9.43 7.03 -6.33
CA GLY A 77 8.27 6.98 -7.22
C GLY A 77 8.24 5.79 -8.20
N GLN A 78 9.16 4.83 -8.06
CA GLN A 78 9.12 3.56 -8.78
C GLN A 78 8.37 2.51 -7.95
N CYS A 79 7.43 1.80 -8.58
CA CYS A 79 6.69 0.72 -7.94
C CYS A 79 7.64 -0.44 -7.62
N PRO A 80 7.82 -0.83 -6.34
CA PRO A 80 8.73 -1.92 -5.97
C PRO A 80 8.25 -3.31 -6.42
N LEU A 81 6.99 -3.44 -6.83
CA LEU A 81 6.40 -4.72 -7.24
C LEU A 81 6.64 -5.01 -8.73
N CYS A 82 6.45 -4.01 -9.60
CA CYS A 82 6.55 -4.17 -11.05
C CYS A 82 7.63 -3.28 -11.71
N ASN A 83 8.33 -2.46 -10.93
CA ASN A 83 9.37 -1.54 -11.36
C ASN A 83 8.90 -0.40 -12.30
N ALA A 84 7.59 -0.18 -12.42
CA ALA A 84 7.03 0.94 -13.19
C ALA A 84 7.34 2.29 -12.51
N GLY A 85 7.79 3.28 -13.27
CA GLY A 85 7.90 4.67 -12.77
C GLY A 85 6.54 5.36 -12.81
N LEU A 86 6.04 5.83 -11.67
CA LEU A 86 4.70 6.41 -11.53
C LEU A 86 4.67 7.94 -11.65
N SER A 87 5.84 8.54 -11.88
CA SER A 87 6.04 9.98 -11.98
C SER A 87 7.18 10.29 -12.95
N SER A 88 7.05 11.40 -13.66
CA SER A 88 8.03 11.91 -14.62
C SER A 88 9.24 12.56 -13.92
N GLY A 89 9.96 11.79 -13.10
CA GLY A 89 11.23 12.22 -12.50
C GLY A 89 11.16 12.95 -11.16
N GLN A 90 10.02 12.91 -10.46
CA GLN A 90 9.84 13.38 -9.08
C GLN A 90 9.34 12.23 -8.20
N SER A 91 9.20 12.39 -6.88
CA SER A 91 8.47 11.39 -6.08
C SER A 91 7.01 11.31 -6.57
N ALA A 92 6.50 10.10 -6.77
CA ALA A 92 5.10 9.91 -7.11
C ALA A 92 4.21 10.32 -5.93
N ASP A 93 3.16 11.09 -6.22
CA ASP A 93 2.18 11.50 -5.22
C ASP A 93 1.16 10.38 -4.94
N ASP A 94 0.35 10.57 -3.90
CA ASP A 94 -0.65 9.59 -3.48
C ASP A 94 -1.65 9.25 -4.60
N ARG A 95 -1.91 10.20 -5.51
CA ARG A 95 -2.83 10.00 -6.65
C ARG A 95 -2.24 9.04 -7.67
N SER A 96 -0.97 9.22 -8.04
CA SER A 96 -0.26 8.29 -8.93
C SER A 96 -0.19 6.88 -8.36
N TRP A 97 0.03 6.74 -7.05
CA TRP A 97 0.02 5.44 -6.38
C TRP A 97 -1.37 4.80 -6.33
N HIS A 98 -2.39 5.58 -5.98
CA HIS A 98 -3.78 5.12 -5.98
C HIS A 98 -4.20 4.64 -7.38
N GLU A 99 -3.94 5.45 -8.41
CA GLU A 99 -4.24 5.13 -9.80
C GLU A 99 -3.54 3.82 -10.21
N HIS A 100 -2.26 3.67 -9.88
CA HIS A 100 -1.51 2.46 -10.22
C HIS A 100 -1.98 1.21 -9.47
N LEU A 101 -2.18 1.29 -8.16
CA LEU A 101 -2.42 0.12 -7.31
C LEU A 101 -3.90 -0.31 -7.32
N LEU A 102 -4.84 0.64 -7.40
CA LEU A 102 -6.27 0.39 -7.23
C LEU A 102 -7.05 0.51 -8.54
N VAL A 103 -6.76 1.52 -9.37
CA VAL A 103 -7.57 1.84 -10.56
C VAL A 103 -7.08 1.07 -11.79
N MET A 104 -5.93 1.43 -12.34
CA MET A 104 -5.32 0.70 -13.46
C MET A 104 -4.90 -0.71 -13.05
N GLY A 105 -4.37 -0.83 -11.84
CA GLY A 105 -3.90 -2.10 -11.28
C GLY A 105 -2.46 -2.42 -11.62
N CYS A 106 -1.68 -2.71 -10.58
CA CYS A 106 -0.32 -3.22 -10.72
C CYS A 106 -0.37 -4.72 -11.06
N PRO A 107 0.26 -5.18 -12.17
CA PRO A 107 0.22 -6.59 -12.57
C PRO A 107 0.96 -7.52 -11.60
N ALA A 108 1.90 -6.98 -10.82
CA ALA A 108 2.67 -7.72 -9.81
C ALA A 108 2.06 -7.64 -8.41
N ASN A 109 0.98 -6.87 -8.22
CA ASN A 109 0.32 -6.76 -6.92
C ASN A 109 -0.66 -7.91 -6.71
N VAL A 110 -0.18 -8.97 -6.07
CA VAL A 110 -0.97 -10.16 -5.75
C VAL A 110 -2.17 -9.88 -4.84
N ARG A 111 -2.16 -8.76 -4.10
CA ARG A 111 -3.26 -8.35 -3.20
C ARG A 111 -4.38 -7.61 -3.92
N ARG A 112 -4.22 -7.29 -5.21
CA ARG A 112 -5.24 -6.56 -5.99
C ARG A 112 -6.61 -7.26 -5.97
N ASN A 113 -6.64 -8.58 -6.11
CA ASN A 113 -7.90 -9.33 -6.18
C ASN A 113 -8.58 -9.55 -4.83
N ALA A 114 -7.95 -9.15 -3.71
CA ALA A 114 -8.60 -9.16 -2.41
C ALA A 114 -9.59 -8.00 -2.22
N VAL A 115 -9.56 -7.00 -3.12
CA VAL A 115 -10.55 -5.93 -3.14
C VAL A 115 -11.83 -6.48 -3.75
N GLY A 116 -12.80 -6.81 -2.88
CA GLY A 116 -14.19 -7.03 -3.27
C GLY A 116 -14.83 -5.74 -3.77
N VAL A 117 -14.34 -5.17 -4.88
CA VAL A 117 -15.08 -4.15 -5.63
C VAL A 117 -16.34 -4.84 -6.10
N ARG A 118 -17.47 -4.56 -5.44
CA ARG A 118 -18.77 -4.76 -6.05
C ARG A 118 -18.72 -3.95 -7.33
N ALA A 119 -18.57 -4.62 -8.47
CA ALA A 119 -18.75 -4.01 -9.77
C ALA A 119 -20.12 -3.32 -9.71
N THR A 120 -20.13 -1.99 -9.67
CA THR A 120 -21.34 -1.24 -9.96
C THR A 120 -21.62 -1.50 -11.44
N ALA A 121 -22.44 -2.52 -11.68
CA ALA A 121 -23.08 -2.73 -12.96
C ALA A 121 -23.87 -1.45 -13.25
N GLY A 122 -23.34 -0.62 -14.14
CA GLY A 122 -24.06 0.51 -14.70
C GLY A 122 -25.37 0.01 -15.31
N ARG A 123 -26.45 0.70 -14.99
CA ARG A 123 -27.67 0.69 -15.80
C ARG A 123 -27.53 1.69 -16.93
#